data_AF-A0A1E9A7R1-F1
#
_entry.id   AF-A0A1E9A7R1-F1
#
_cell.length_a   1.000
_cell.length_b   1.000
_cell.length_c   1.000
_cell.angle_alpha   90.00
_cell.angle_beta   90.00
_cell.angle_gamma   90.00
#
_symmetry.space_group_name_H-M   'P 1'
#
loop_
_entity.id
_entity.type
_entity.pdbx_description
1 polymer ?
#
loop_
_entity_poly.entity_id
_entity_poly.type
_entity_poly.pdbx_seq_one_letter_code
_entity_poly.pdbx_strand_id
1 'polypeptide(L)'
;MFSQNTGIMLYVDDVAVERDFWSAFDFEIVNHSEIMGFETFEMKPSLLFETADLHGLHKRLAAVTDTTSPISTQPFPHFNFANPSGHYFAVRGI
;
A
#
# COMPACT_ATOMS: atom_id res chain seq x y z
N MET A 1 4.46 8.19 22.30
CA MET A 1 3.38 7.31 21.82
C MET A 1 3.58 7.16 20.32
N PHE A 2 3.96 5.98 19.84
CA PHE A 2 4.09 5.73 18.40
C PHE A 2 2.69 5.43 17.86
N SER A 3 2.31 6.05 16.73
CA SER A 3 1.04 5.73 16.08
C SER A 3 1.12 4.33 15.47
N GLN A 4 -0.02 3.64 15.33
CA GLN A 4 -0.10 2.35 14.61
C GLN A 4 -0.07 2.53 13.08
N ASN A 5 0.15 3.77 12.61
CA ASN A 5 0.08 4.16 11.22
C ASN A 5 1.47 4.03 10.59
N THR A 6 1.69 2.96 9.82
CA THR A 6 2.84 2.84 8.93
C THR A 6 2.55 3.54 7.60
N GLY A 7 3.09 4.73 7.40
CA GLY A 7 3.06 5.46 6.13
C GLY A 7 4.40 5.40 5.41
N ILE A 8 4.36 5.45 4.08
CA ILE A 8 5.55 5.78 3.28
C ILE A 8 5.54 7.29 3.09
N MET A 9 6.57 7.97 3.56
CA MET A 9 6.74 9.41 3.32
C MET A 9 7.50 9.61 2.02
N LEU A 10 6.86 10.25 1.05
CA LEU A 10 7.46 10.63 -0.22
C LEU A 10 7.79 12.12 -0.18
N TYR A 11 9.03 12.47 -0.53
CA TYR A 11 9.40 13.85 -0.79
C TYR A 11 9.19 14.12 -2.28
N VAL A 12 8.45 15.18 -2.58
CA VAL A 12 8.03 15.53 -3.94
C VAL A 12 8.30 17.00 -4.21
N ASP A 13 8.44 17.36 -5.48
CA ASP A 13 8.76 18.74 -5.89
C ASP A 13 7.57 19.69 -5.71
N ASP A 14 6.34 19.23 -6.00
CA ASP A 14 5.10 20.00 -5.84
C ASP A 14 3.98 19.10 -5.31
N VAL A 15 3.52 19.42 -4.10
CA VAL A 15 2.53 18.61 -3.36
C VAL A 15 1.14 18.70 -3.99
N ALA A 16 0.78 19.85 -4.57
CA ALA A 16 -0.52 20.02 -5.20
C ALA A 16 -0.61 19.22 -6.51
N VAL A 17 0.46 19.23 -7.31
CA VAL A 17 0.55 18.45 -8.55
C VAL A 17 0.47 16.94 -8.25
N GLU A 18 1.19 16.46 -7.23
CA GLU A 18 1.14 15.06 -6.83
C GLU A 18 -0.23 14.67 -6.29
N ARG A 19 -0.84 15.48 -5.43
CA ARG A 19 -2.20 15.26 -4.92
C ARG A 19 -3.19 15.09 -6.07
N ASP A 20 -3.15 15.98 -7.05
CA ASP A 20 -4.05 15.96 -8.20
C ASP A 20 -3.78 14.71 -9.08
N PHE A 21 -2.51 14.33 -9.25
CA PHE A 21 -2.12 13.10 -9.95
C PHE A 21 -2.70 11.86 -9.26
N TRP A 22 -2.48 11.68 -7.96
CA TRP A 22 -2.98 10.52 -7.21
C TRP A 22 -4.51 10.50 -7.12
N SER A 23 -5.14 11.66 -7.01
CA SER A 23 -6.61 11.78 -7.05
C SER A 23 -7.20 11.30 -8.38
N ALA A 24 -6.48 11.46 -9.49
CA ALA A 24 -6.91 10.98 -10.80
C ALA A 24 -6.96 9.44 -10.91
N PHE A 25 -6.29 8.73 -10.00
CA PHE A 25 -6.35 7.27 -9.88
C PHE A 25 -7.35 6.80 -8.81
N ASP A 26 -8.27 7.66 -8.37
CA ASP A 26 -9.26 7.39 -7.32
C ASP A 26 -8.63 7.03 -5.96
N PHE A 27 -7.39 7.47 -5.67
CA PHE A 27 -6.78 7.28 -4.36
C PHE A 27 -7.48 8.19 -3.34
N GLU A 28 -7.93 7.59 -2.24
CA GLU A 28 -8.57 8.33 -1.15
C GLU A 28 -7.54 9.15 -0.37
N ILE A 29 -7.68 10.48 -0.40
CA ILE A 29 -6.97 11.38 0.49
C ILE A 29 -7.67 11.34 1.85
N VAL A 30 -6.95 10.84 2.85
CA VAL A 30 -7.50 10.63 4.21
C VAL A 30 -7.15 11.77 5.16
N ASN A 31 -6.13 12.56 4.83
CA ASN A 31 -5.73 13.73 5.60
C ASN A 31 -5.05 14.77 4.70
N HIS A 32 -5.19 16.04 5.05
CA HIS A 32 -4.47 17.15 4.44
C HIS A 32 -4.11 18.16 5.54
N SER A 33 -2.83 18.47 5.67
CA SER A 33 -2.29 19.35 6.71
C SER A 33 -1.07 20.13 6.21
N GLU A 34 -0.61 21.08 7.03
CA GLU A 34 0.65 21.77 6.81
C GLU A 34 1.63 21.38 7.93
N ILE A 35 2.83 20.93 7.56
CA ILE A 35 3.87 20.51 8.50
C ILE A 35 5.12 21.32 8.19
N MET A 36 5.58 22.11 9.16
CA MET A 36 6.79 22.94 9.06
C MET A 36 6.79 23.91 7.85
N GLY A 37 5.64 24.43 7.44
CA GLY A 37 5.51 25.36 6.31
C GLY A 37 5.34 24.68 4.95
N PHE A 38 5.25 23.35 4.91
CA PHE A 38 5.03 22.58 3.69
C PHE A 38 3.64 21.95 3.70
N GLU A 39 2.94 22.02 2.56
CA GLU A 39 1.72 21.26 2.33
C GLU A 39 2.03 19.75 2.45
N THR A 40 1.14 18.98 3.04
CA THR A 40 1.31 17.53 3.19
C THR A 40 -0.06 16.85 3.20
N PHE A 41 -0.22 15.80 2.40
CA PHE A 41 -1.43 14.97 2.42
C PHE A 41 -1.09 13.51 2.70
N GLU A 42 -2.04 12.79 3.29
CA GLU A 42 -1.99 11.35 3.47
C GLU A 42 -3.01 10.70 2.55
N MET A 43 -2.64 9.58 1.95
CA MET A 43 -3.54 8.78 1.13
C MET A 43 -3.35 7.29 1.44
N LYS A 44 -4.33 6.47 1.05
CA LYS A 44 -4.26 5.02 1.22
C LYS A 44 -3.88 4.33 -0.10
N PRO A 45 -2.58 4.11 -0.40
CA PRO A 45 -2.20 3.40 -1.60
C PRO A 45 -2.42 1.90 -1.49
N SER A 46 -2.79 1.26 -2.60
CA SER A 46 -2.59 -0.18 -2.78
C SER A 46 -1.21 -0.39 -3.42
N LEU A 47 -0.25 -0.88 -2.63
CA LEU A 47 1.09 -1.20 -3.15
C LEU A 47 1.12 -2.62 -3.72
N LEU A 48 1.70 -2.77 -4.91
CA LEU A 48 1.96 -4.07 -5.55
C LEU A 48 3.43 -4.44 -5.40
N PHE A 49 3.70 -5.59 -4.78
CA PHE A 49 5.02 -6.22 -4.76
C PHE A 49 5.12 -7.30 -5.85
N GLU A 50 6.32 -7.54 -6.36
CA GLU A 50 6.60 -8.65 -7.27
C GLU A 50 7.54 -9.67 -6.60
N THR A 51 7.34 -10.95 -6.90
CA THR A 51 8.20 -12.02 -6.38
C THR A 51 8.33 -13.17 -7.38
N ALA A 52 9.52 -13.77 -7.45
CA ALA A 52 9.75 -15.01 -8.21
C ALA A 52 9.25 -16.27 -7.47
N ASP A 53 9.01 -16.19 -6.16
CA ASP A 53 8.55 -17.32 -5.33
C ASP A 53 7.21 -16.97 -4.65
N LEU A 54 6.16 -16.91 -5.46
CA LEU A 54 4.82 -16.52 -5.00
C LEU A 54 4.28 -17.47 -3.93
N HIS A 55 4.41 -18.77 -4.14
CA HIS A 55 3.88 -19.79 -3.24
C HIS A 55 4.65 -19.85 -1.92
N GLY A 56 5.98 -19.74 -1.96
CA GLY A 56 6.78 -19.70 -0.75
C GLY A 56 6.53 -18.43 0.06
N LEU A 57 6.38 -17.26 -0.60
CA LEU A 57 6.02 -16.03 0.08
C LEU A 57 4.62 -16.10 0.69
N HIS A 58 3.63 -16.59 -0.05
CA HIS A 58 2.26 -16.79 0.46
C HIS A 58 2.26 -17.67 1.72
N LYS A 59 2.93 -18.82 1.69
CA LYS A 59 3.04 -19.73 2.85
C LYS A 59 3.68 -19.04 4.07
N ARG A 60 4.74 -18.25 3.87
CA ARG A 60 5.39 -17.52 4.97
C ARG A 60 4.47 -16.46 5.56
N LEU A 61 3.71 -15.74 4.73
CA LEU A 61 2.76 -14.73 5.20
C LEU A 61 1.56 -15.34 5.91
N ALA A 62 0.97 -16.41 5.37
CA ALA A 62 -0.13 -17.13 6.02
C ALA A 62 0.26 -17.74 7.37
N ALA A 63 1.55 -17.93 7.65
CA ALA A 63 2.03 -18.37 8.97
C ALA A 63 2.09 -17.23 10.01
N VAL A 64 1.98 -15.97 9.60
CA VAL A 64 2.09 -14.79 10.49
C VAL A 64 0.88 -13.85 10.44
N THR A 65 -0.08 -14.09 9.54
CA THR A 65 -1.34 -13.33 9.45
C THR A 65 -2.46 -14.17 8.83
N ASP A 66 -3.69 -13.91 9.26
CA ASP A 66 -4.92 -14.54 8.74
C ASP A 66 -5.57 -13.76 7.59
N THR A 67 -4.97 -12.63 7.20
CA THR A 67 -5.50 -11.70 6.21
C THR A 67 -5.10 -12.02 4.77
N THR A 68 -4.26 -13.03 4.56
CA THR A 68 -3.86 -13.47 3.22
C THR A 68 -5.05 -14.06 2.48
N SER A 69 -5.33 -13.54 1.28
CA SER A 69 -6.26 -14.17 0.36
C SER A 69 -5.68 -15.49 -0.19
N PRO A 70 -6.53 -16.37 -0.74
CA PRO A 70 -6.06 -17.41 -1.66
C PRO A 70 -5.29 -16.78 -2.83
N ILE A 71 -4.37 -17.56 -3.42
CA ILE A 71 -3.72 -17.18 -4.68
C ILE A 71 -4.76 -17.26 -5.80
N SER A 72 -4.91 -16.17 -6.54
CA SER A 72 -5.68 -16.10 -7.79
C SER A 72 -4.73 -16.09 -8.99
N THR A 73 -5.18 -16.61 -10.13
CA THR A 73 -4.40 -16.65 -11.38
C THR A 73 -4.80 -15.57 -12.39
N GLN A 74 -5.87 -14.80 -12.11
CA GLN A 74 -6.43 -13.80 -13.03
C GLN A 74 -6.48 -12.43 -12.34
N PRO A 75 -6.04 -11.34 -13.00
CA PRO A 75 -5.50 -11.27 -14.37
C PRO A 75 -4.07 -11.81 -14.52
N PHE A 76 -3.37 -12.03 -13.40
CA PHE A 76 -2.06 -12.67 -13.31
C PHE A 76 -1.98 -13.42 -11.97
N PRO A 77 -0.98 -14.32 -11.77
CA PRO A 77 -0.75 -14.96 -10.47
C PRO A 77 -0.52 -13.91 -9.38
N HIS A 78 -1.41 -13.83 -8.40
CA HIS A 78 -1.28 -12.89 -7.28
C HIS A 78 -2.02 -13.37 -6.04
N PHE A 79 -1.69 -12.77 -4.89
CA PHE A 79 -2.53 -12.79 -3.71
C PHE A 79 -2.51 -11.41 -3.05
N ASN A 80 -3.48 -11.14 -2.20
CA ASN A 80 -3.56 -9.91 -1.43
C ASN A 80 -3.45 -10.23 0.06
N PHE A 81 -3.03 -9.24 0.85
CA PHE A 81 -3.08 -9.35 2.30
C PHE A 81 -3.27 -7.96 2.91
N ALA A 82 -3.77 -7.94 4.15
CA ALA A 82 -3.70 -6.75 4.99
C ALA A 82 -2.59 -6.94 6.04
N ASN A 83 -1.76 -5.94 6.29
CA ASN A 83 -0.88 -6.02 7.45
C ASN A 83 -1.70 -5.89 8.76
N PRO A 84 -1.09 -6.09 9.95
CA PRO A 84 -1.80 -5.95 11.23
C PRO A 84 -2.46 -4.58 11.45
N SER A 85 -1.99 -3.52 10.77
CA SER A 85 -2.59 -2.18 10.81
C SER A 85 -3.74 -1.97 9.80
N GLY A 86 -4.11 -2.99 9.01
CA GLY A 86 -5.21 -2.91 8.04
C GLY A 86 -4.86 -2.23 6.71
N HIS A 87 -3.58 -2.02 6.41
CA HIS A 87 -3.11 -1.54 5.10
C HIS A 87 -3.13 -2.68 4.10
N TYR A 88 -3.63 -2.40 2.89
CA TYR A 88 -3.86 -3.41 1.88
C TYR A 88 -2.70 -3.46 0.88
N PHE A 89 -2.23 -4.66 0.60
CA PHE A 89 -1.13 -4.92 -0.32
C PHE A 89 -1.50 -6.04 -1.28
N ALA A 90 -0.99 -5.93 -2.50
CA ALA A 90 -1.05 -6.98 -3.50
C ALA A 90 0.36 -7.53 -3.75
N VAL A 91 0.46 -8.83 -4.05
CA VAL A 91 1.72 -9.47 -4.44
C VAL A 91 1.48 -10.23 -5.73
N ARG A 92 2.19 -9.87 -6.79
CA ARG A 92 2.20 -10.55 -8.09
C ARG A 92 3.40 -11.50 -8.20
N GLY A 93 3.15 -12.67 -8.78
CA GLY A 93 4.22 -13.58 -9.21
C GLY A 93 4.76 -13.18 -10.58
N ILE A 94 6.09 -13.22 -10.74
CA ILE A 94 6.81 -13.01 -12.01
C ILE A 94 7.64 -14.23 -12.41
#